data_AF-A0A359E4X8-F1
#
_entry.id   AF-A0A359E4X8-F1
#
_cell.length_a   1.000
_cell.length_b   1.000
_cell.length_c   1.000
_cell.angle_alpha   90.00
_cell.angle_beta   90.00
_cell.angle_gamma   90.00
#
_symmetry.space_group_name_H-M   'P 1'
#
loop_
_entity.id
_entity.type
_entity.pdbx_description
1 polymer ?
#
loop_
_entity_poly.entity_id
_entity_poly.type
_entity_poly.pdbx_seq_one_letter_code
_entity_poly.pdbx_strand_id
1 'polypeptide(L)'
;MFKNYLKTAFRSFKRHKSSFLINVIGLSIGMACSILILLWVLDELEYDRFHADVDQIYQVMEHQSYSADVMTTLSTPGILAPALKEE
;
A
#
# COMPACT_ATOMS: atom_id res chain seq x y z
N MET A 1 39.86 19.60 -0.49
CA MET A 1 39.28 19.62 -1.85
C MET A 1 37.74 19.69 -1.85
N PHE A 2 37.02 18.93 -1.01
CA PHE A 2 35.55 18.98 -0.89
C PHE A 2 34.96 20.39 -0.67
N LYS A 3 35.63 21.22 0.14
CA LYS A 3 35.25 22.65 0.34
C LYS A 3 35.26 23.47 -0.96
N ASN A 4 36.18 23.20 -1.89
CA ASN A 4 36.22 23.92 -3.16
C ASN A 4 35.10 23.47 -4.10
N TYR A 5 34.77 22.18 -4.14
CA TYR A 5 33.63 21.69 -4.91
C TYR A 5 32.31 22.25 -4.40
N LEU A 6 32.08 22.26 -3.07
CA LEU A 6 30.89 22.89 -2.48
C LEU A 6 30.81 24.39 -2.82
N LYS A 7 31.94 25.11 -2.72
CA LYS A 7 32.01 26.55 -3.03
C LYS A 7 31.71 26.82 -4.50
N THR A 8 32.21 26.00 -5.42
CA THR A 8 31.95 26.11 -6.86
C THR A 8 30.51 25.76 -7.19
N ALA A 9 29.97 24.70 -6.60
CA ALA A 9 28.57 24.30 -6.75
C ALA A 9 27.63 25.41 -6.28
N PHE A 10 27.87 26.01 -5.10
CA PHE A 10 27.06 27.11 -4.57
C PHE A 10 27.13 28.38 -5.43
N ARG A 11 28.30 28.65 -6.04
CA ARG A 11 28.46 29.80 -6.94
C ARG A 11 27.75 29.59 -8.27
N SER A 12 27.77 28.37 -8.81
CA SER A 12 26.97 27.97 -9.98
C SER A 12 25.47 28.06 -9.67
N PHE A 13 25.09 27.63 -8.46
CA PHE A 13 23.75 27.74 -7.88
C PHE A 13 23.20 29.15 -7.96
N LYS A 14 24.01 30.12 -7.50
CA LYS A 14 23.67 31.53 -7.42
C LYS A 14 23.58 32.20 -8.81
N ARG A 15 24.21 31.64 -9.84
CA ARG A 15 24.21 32.19 -11.21
C ARG A 15 23.00 31.73 -12.02
N HIS A 16 22.51 30.51 -11.79
CA HIS A 16 21.37 29.91 -12.52
C HIS A 16 20.19 29.60 -11.59
N LYS A 17 19.81 30.56 -10.72
CA LYS A 17 18.83 30.34 -9.64
C LYS A 17 17.45 29.92 -10.12
N SER A 18 16.88 30.61 -11.11
CA SER A 18 15.49 30.34 -11.53
C SER A 18 15.34 28.95 -12.15
N SER A 19 16.20 28.59 -13.10
CA SER A 19 16.12 27.29 -13.77
C SER A 19 16.41 26.13 -12.82
N PHE A 20 17.34 26.29 -11.87
CA PHE A 20 17.53 25.26 -10.87
C PHE A 20 16.34 25.15 -9.92
N LEU A 21 15.77 26.28 -9.47
CA LEU A 21 14.66 26.25 -8.53
C LEU A 21 13.48 25.48 -9.15
N ILE A 22 13.17 25.76 -10.41
CA ILE A 22 12.12 25.04 -11.15
C ILE A 22 12.43 23.55 -11.25
N ASN A 23 13.67 23.18 -11.62
CA ASN A 23 14.06 21.77 -11.74
C ASN A 23 14.02 21.01 -10.41
N VAL A 24 14.51 21.61 -9.32
CA VAL A 24 14.50 20.98 -8.01
C VAL A 24 13.09 20.89 -7.44
N ILE A 25 12.28 21.94 -7.57
CA ILE A 25 10.89 21.90 -7.11
C ILE A 25 10.11 20.85 -7.89
N GLY A 26 10.23 20.82 -9.22
CA GLY A 26 9.55 19.82 -10.06
C GLY A 26 9.95 18.39 -9.69
N LEU A 27 11.26 18.13 -9.55
CA LEU A 27 11.76 16.82 -9.15
C LEU A 27 11.31 16.43 -7.74
N SER A 28 11.38 17.36 -6.79
CA SER A 28 11.01 17.11 -5.39
C SER A 28 9.52 16.83 -5.24
N ILE A 29 8.65 17.59 -5.95
CA ILE A 29 7.21 17.36 -5.94
C ILE A 29 6.87 16.01 -6.59
N GLY A 30 7.48 15.67 -7.72
CA GLY A 30 7.27 14.37 -8.37
C GLY A 30 7.65 13.21 -7.46
N MET A 31 8.79 13.32 -6.77
CA MET A 31 9.23 12.32 -5.81
C MET A 31 8.31 12.24 -4.59
N ALA A 32 7.89 13.39 -4.05
CA ALA A 32 6.96 13.44 -2.92
C ALA A 32 5.61 12.79 -3.26
N CYS A 33 5.03 13.11 -4.42
CA CYS A 33 3.79 12.48 -4.88
C CYS A 33 3.95 10.96 -5.03
N SER A 34 5.04 10.49 -5.65
CA SER A 34 5.28 9.06 -5.81
C SER A 34 5.42 8.33 -4.47
N ILE A 35 6.09 8.94 -3.49
CA ILE A 35 6.26 8.36 -2.14
C ILE A 35 4.91 8.31 -1.41
N LEU A 36 4.09 9.37 -1.51
CA LEU A 36 2.77 9.40 -0.89
C LEU A 36 1.85 8.31 -1.44
N ILE A 37 1.85 8.10 -2.77
CA ILE A 37 1.07 7.02 -3.39
C ILE A 37 1.58 5.66 -2.92
N LEU A 38 2.90 5.47 -2.87
CA LEU A 38 3.49 4.22 -2.39
C LEU A 38 3.10 3.93 -0.93
N LEU A 39 3.17 4.93 -0.06
CA LEU A 39 2.76 4.80 1.34
C LEU A 39 1.29 4.42 1.47
N TRP A 40 0.42 5.03 0.65
CA TRP A 40 -1.00 4.69 0.63
C TRP A 40 -1.23 3.23 0.18
N VAL A 41 -0.53 2.76 -0.85
CA VAL A 41 -0.62 1.36 -1.29
C VAL A 41 -0.11 0.40 -0.21
N LEU A 42 0.98 0.74 0.47
CA LEU A 42 1.51 -0.08 1.56
C LEU A 42 0.52 -0.18 2.71
N ASP A 43 -0.11 0.94 3.08
CA ASP A 43 -1.16 1.00 4.11
C ASP A 43 -2.35 0.11 3.75
N GLU A 44 -2.86 0.22 2.51
CA GLU A 44 -3.98 -0.60 2.02
C GLU A 44 -3.65 -2.10 2.04
N LEU A 45 -2.44 -2.48 1.64
CA LEU A 45 -2.02 -3.87 1.65
C LEU A 45 -1.83 -4.41 3.07
N GLU A 46 -1.43 -3.57 4.02
CA GLU A 46 -1.23 -3.94 5.43
C GLU A 46 -2.52 -3.93 6.26
N TYR A 47 -3.60 -3.31 5.76
CA TYR A 47 -4.87 -3.11 6.48
C TYR A 47 -5.43 -4.39 7.12
N ASP A 48 -5.44 -5.51 6.39
CA ASP A 48 -5.97 -6.80 6.87
C ASP A 48 -4.90 -7.75 7.45
N ARG A 49 -3.63 -7.31 7.49
CA ARG A 49 -2.49 -8.14 7.95
C ARG A 49 -2.13 -7.97 9.43
N PHE A 50 -3.04 -7.43 10.24
CA PHE A 50 -2.82 -7.27 11.68
C PHE A 50 -2.91 -8.57 12.48
N HIS A 51 -3.43 -9.64 11.88
CA HIS A 51 -3.56 -10.95 12.53
C HIS A 51 -2.25 -11.77 12.45
N ALA A 52 -1.85 -12.38 13.57
CA ALA A 52 -0.60 -13.14 13.68
C ALA A 52 -0.51 -14.34 12.71
N ASP A 53 -1.65 -14.96 12.38
CA ASP A 53 -1.76 -16.10 11.46
C ASP A 53 -2.60 -15.75 10.23
N VAL A 54 -2.40 -14.57 9.64
CA VAL A 54 -3.23 -14.07 8.51
C VAL A 54 -3.32 -15.07 7.34
N ASP A 55 -2.26 -15.83 7.08
CA ASP A 55 -2.22 -16.84 6.01
C ASP A 55 -3.14 -18.05 6.29
N GLN A 56 -3.60 -18.22 7.53
CA GLN A 56 -4.50 -19.30 7.96
C GLN A 56 -5.92 -18.79 8.25
N ILE A 57 -6.20 -17.50 8.03
CA ILE A 57 -7.54 -16.93 8.21
C ILE A 57 -8.32 -17.08 6.91
N TYR A 58 -9.35 -17.93 6.97
CA TYR A 58 -10.26 -18.16 5.85
C TYR A 58 -11.69 -17.85 6.26
N GLN A 59 -12.45 -17.27 5.32
CA GLN A 59 -13.89 -17.09 5.47
C GLN A 59 -14.61 -18.26 4.80
N VAL A 60 -15.37 -19.04 5.57
CA VAL A 60 -16.22 -20.10 5.02
C VAL A 60 -17.49 -19.48 4.46
N MET A 61 -17.76 -19.73 3.18
CA MET A 61 -18.98 -19.29 2.50
C MET A 61 -19.78 -20.51 2.04
N GLU A 62 -21.10 -20.43 2.10
CA GLU A 62 -22.00 -21.50 1.66
C GLU A 62 -22.57 -21.18 0.27
N HIS A 63 -22.51 -22.14 -0.64
CA HIS A 63 -23.25 -22.09 -1.89
C HIS A 63 -24.67 -22.62 -1.69
N GLN A 64 -25.66 -21.74 -1.73
CA GLN A 64 -27.08 -22.10 -1.64
C GLN A 64 -27.69 -22.09 -3.05
N SER A 65 -28.08 -23.27 -3.53
CA SER A 65 -28.76 -23.41 -4.82
C SER A 65 -30.25 -23.11 -4.66
N TYR A 66 -30.69 -21.96 -5.16
CA TYR A 66 -32.09 -21.59 -5.26
C TYR A 66 -32.58 -21.77 -6.69
N SER A 67 -33.28 -22.89 -6.92
CA SER A 67 -33.84 -23.26 -8.23
C SER A 67 -32.78 -23.33 -9.34
N ALA A 68 -32.54 -22.24 -10.07
CA ALA A 68 -31.61 -22.16 -11.20
C ALA A 68 -30.35 -21.33 -10.91
N ASP A 69 -30.31 -20.58 -9.80
CA ASP A 69 -29.18 -19.73 -9.44
C ASP A 69 -28.49 -20.25 -8.18
N VAL A 70 -27.16 -20.24 -8.20
CA VAL A 70 -26.32 -20.53 -7.04
C VAL A 70 -25.97 -19.20 -6.39
N MET A 71 -26.46 -18.97 -5.18
CA MET A 71 -26.11 -17.80 -4.38
C MET A 71 -25.06 -18.17 -3.35
N THR A 72 -23.94 -17.45 -3.33
CA THR A 72 -22.94 -17.59 -2.27
C THR A 72 -23.33 -16.70 -1.10
N THR A 73 -23.58 -17.30 0.07
CA THR A 73 -23.94 -16.58 1.30
C THR A 73 -22.83 -16.68 2.35
N LEU A 74 -22.79 -15.68 3.23
CA LEU A 74 -21.92 -15.65 4.42
C LEU A 74 -22.55 -16.39 5.61
N SER A 75 -23.83 -16.73 5.52
CA SER A 75 -24.54 -17.45 6.58
C SER A 75 -24.13 -18.93 6.55
N THR A 76 -23.48 -19.38 7.61
CA THR A 76 -23.13 -20.80 7.80
C THR A 76 -24.01 -21.44 8.87
N PRO A 77 -24.27 -22.77 8.81
CA PRO A 77 -24.99 -23.47 9.87
C PRO A 77 -24.26 -23.34 11.21
N GLY A 78 -24.99 -23.09 12.31
CA GLY A 78 -24.38 -22.87 13.63
C GLY A 78 -23.53 -24.04 14.15
N ILE A 79 -23.74 -25.26 13.63
CA ILE A 79 -22.95 -26.46 13.95
C ILE A 79 -21.61 -26.54 13.18
N LEU A 80 -21.41 -25.71 12.15
CA LEU A 80 -20.22 -25.74 11.32
C LEU A 80 -18.96 -25.37 12.14
N ALA A 81 -19.07 -24.34 12.98
CA ALA A 81 -17.98 -23.88 13.84
C ALA A 81 -17.47 -24.97 14.82
N PRO A 82 -18.32 -25.69 15.57
CA PRO A 82 -17.84 -26.79 16.40
C PRO A 82 -17.33 -27.99 15.59
N ALA A 83 -17.96 -28.34 14.45
CA ALA A 83 -17.52 -29.47 13.62
C ALA A 83 -16.12 -29.26 13.02
N LEU A 84 -15.82 -28.07 12.50
CA LEU A 84 -14.49 -27.71 11.97
C LEU A 84 -13.38 -27.70 13.03
N LYS A 85 -13.74 -27.65 14.31
CA LYS A 85 -12.78 -27.64 15.43
C LYS A 85 -12.41 -29.04 15.90
N GLU A 86 -13.19 -30.04 15.50
CA GLU A 86 -13.00 -31.46 15.84
C GLU A 86 -12.20 -32.24 14.78
N GLU A 87 -12.09 -31.71 13.54
CA GLU A 87 -11.17 -32.22 12.50
C GLU A 87 -9.74 -31.71 12.67
#